data_AF-A0A524IF20-F1
#
_entry.id   AF-A0A524IF20-F1
#
_cell.length_a   1.000
_cell.length_b   1.000
_cell.length_c   1.000
_cell.angle_alpha   90.00
_cell.angle_beta   90.00
_cell.angle_gamma   90.00
#
_symmetry.space_group_name_H-M   'P 1'
#
loop_
_entity.id
_entity.type
_entity.pdbx_description
1 polymer ?
#
loop_
_entity_poly.entity_id
_entity_poly.type
_entity_poly.pdbx_seq_one_letter_code
_entity_poly.pdbx_strand_id
1 'polypeptide(L)'
;GFAIVIGVLRIVRGWPVQYLIIGGYLGVMVMTLFAPPEIIGIAYDSGGVTTSTITVPLVTALGVGLASSIRGRNPMVDGFGLIAFASLTPMIFVMAYGMIG
;
A
#
# COMPACT_ATOMS: atom_id res chain seq x y z
N GLY A 1 -7.81 0.05 -6.39
CA GLY A 1 -7.44 0.55 -7.74
C GLY A 1 -6.32 1.55 -7.69
N PHE A 2 -6.55 2.74 -7.12
CA PHE A 2 -5.62 3.87 -7.11
C PHE A 2 -4.19 3.54 -6.65
N ALA A 3 -4.03 2.78 -5.55
CA ALA A 3 -2.71 2.43 -5.05
C ALA A 3 -1.93 1.42 -5.90
N ILE A 4 -2.64 0.54 -6.64
CA ILE A 4 -1.98 -0.31 -7.64
C ILE A 4 -1.49 0.55 -8.79
N VAL A 5 -2.27 1.55 -9.23
CA VAL A 5 -1.85 2.50 -10.27
C VAL A 5 -0.60 3.28 -9.83
N ILE A 6 -0.57 3.79 -8.59
CA ILE A 6 0.62 4.46 -8.03
C ILE A 6 1.80 3.50 -7.93
N GLY A 7 1.58 2.27 -7.46
CA GLY A 7 2.63 1.25 -7.34
C GLY A 7 3.23 0.88 -8.71
N VAL A 8 2.39 0.71 -9.73
CA VAL A 8 2.79 0.47 -11.12
C VAL A 8 3.55 1.66 -11.69
N LEU A 9 3.04 2.88 -11.52
CA LEU A 9 3.71 4.11 -11.98
C LEU A 9 5.09 4.25 -11.35
N ARG A 10 5.23 3.92 -10.06
CA ARG A 10 6.48 3.89 -9.34
C ARG A 10 7.46 2.86 -9.90
N ILE A 11 7.02 1.65 -10.24
CA ILE A 11 7.89 0.62 -10.85
C ILE A 11 8.43 1.10 -12.19
N VAL A 12 7.58 1.74 -13.01
CA VAL A 12 7.96 2.31 -14.30
C VAL A 12 8.95 3.49 -14.14
N ARG A 13 8.67 4.41 -13.21
CA ARG A 13 9.53 5.58 -12.91
C ARG A 13 10.79 5.23 -12.13
N GLY A 14 10.80 4.06 -11.50
CA GLY A 14 11.92 3.55 -10.76
C GLY A 14 12.15 4.11 -9.37
N TRP A 15 11.10 4.65 -8.74
CA TRP A 15 11.24 5.29 -7.44
C TRP A 15 11.51 4.27 -6.32
N PRO A 16 12.36 4.61 -5.34
CA PRO A 16 12.63 3.73 -4.21
C PRO A 16 11.34 3.46 -3.43
N VAL A 17 11.02 2.19 -3.18
CA VAL A 17 9.80 1.79 -2.46
C VAL A 17 9.74 2.39 -1.06
N GLN A 18 10.92 2.51 -0.45
CA GLN A 18 11.13 2.92 0.93
C GLN A 18 10.48 4.26 1.22
N TYR A 19 10.69 5.26 0.34
CA TYR A 19 10.15 6.61 0.54
C TYR A 19 8.63 6.64 0.56
N LEU A 20 8.00 5.83 -0.28
CA LEU A 20 6.53 5.76 -0.33
C LEU A 20 5.96 4.97 0.84
N ILE A 21 6.63 3.91 1.31
CA ILE A 21 6.23 3.17 2.51
C ILE A 21 6.35 4.08 3.73
N ILE A 22 7.48 4.77 3.89
CA ILE A 22 7.72 5.72 4.98
C ILE A 22 6.68 6.84 4.94
N GLY A 23 6.46 7.45 3.77
CA GLY A 23 5.45 8.51 3.61
C GLY A 23 4.03 8.03 3.90
N GLY A 24 3.67 6.82 3.47
CA GLY A 24 2.38 6.22 3.75
C GLY A 24 2.15 5.97 5.25
N TYR A 25 3.13 5.38 5.94
CA TYR A 25 3.04 5.16 7.39
C TYR A 25 3.07 6.46 8.19
N LEU A 26 3.86 7.45 7.77
CA LEU A 26 3.82 8.79 8.39
C LEU A 26 2.44 9.43 8.21
N GLY A 27 1.83 9.31 7.03
CA GLY A 27 0.47 9.77 6.79
C GLY A 27 -0.54 9.09 7.71
N VAL A 28 -0.46 7.77 7.85
CA VAL A 28 -1.30 6.99 8.77
C VAL A 28 -1.09 7.43 10.22
N MET A 29 0.16 7.62 10.67
CA MET A 29 0.46 8.11 12.01
C MET A 29 -0.13 9.49 12.28
N VAL A 30 0.02 10.41 11.32
CA VAL A 30 -0.56 11.76 11.42
C VAL A 30 -2.08 11.69 11.49
N MET A 31 -2.73 10.90 10.63
CA MET A 31 -4.18 10.70 10.67
C MET A 31 -4.65 10.11 12.01
N THR A 32 -3.88 9.17 12.57
CA THR A 32 -4.20 8.53 13.86
C THR A 32 -4.30 9.55 14.99
N LEU A 33 -3.53 10.64 14.96
CA LEU A 33 -3.58 11.70 15.97
C LEU A 33 -4.90 12.50 15.95
N PHE A 34 -5.62 12.49 14.82
CA PHE A 34 -6.86 13.24 14.62
C PHE A 34 -8.10 12.35 14.46
N ALA A 35 -7.92 11.03 14.30
CA ALA A 35 -9.01 10.10 14.06
C ALA A 35 -9.75 9.72 15.36
N PRO A 36 -11.08 9.46 15.29
CA PRO A 36 -11.84 8.94 16.42
C PRO A 36 -11.31 7.57 16.90
N PRO A 37 -11.25 7.31 18.22
CA PRO A 37 -10.70 6.05 18.75
C PRO A 37 -11.39 4.78 18.22
N GLU A 38 -12.68 4.86 17.93
CA GLU A 38 -13.45 3.72 17.41
C GLU A 38 -13.00 3.29 16.01
N ILE A 39 -12.44 4.22 15.23
CA ILE A 39 -12.10 4.01 13.83
C ILE A 39 -10.65 3.58 13.65
N ILE A 40 -9.76 3.97 14.57
CA ILE A 40 -8.34 3.59 14.54
C ILE A 40 -8.22 2.05 14.47
N GLY A 41 -8.93 1.33 15.35
CA GLY A 41 -8.88 -0.14 15.36
C GLY A 41 -9.36 -0.76 14.04
N ILE A 42 -10.47 -0.25 13.49
CA ILE A 42 -11.05 -0.73 12.23
C ILE A 42 -10.10 -0.42 11.06
N ALA A 43 -9.48 0.75 11.04
CA ALA A 43 -8.54 1.14 10.00
C ALA A 43 -7.32 0.22 9.97
N TYR A 44 -6.69 -0.02 11.12
CA TYR A 44 -5.52 -0.89 11.20
C TYR A 44 -5.85 -2.36 10.87
N ASP A 45 -7.03 -2.85 11.27
CA ASP A 45 -7.50 -4.20 10.92
C ASP A 45 -7.80 -4.32 9.41
N SER A 46 -8.39 -3.29 8.81
CA SER A 46 -8.69 -3.25 7.37
C SER A 46 -7.45 -3.34 6.48
N GLY A 47 -6.30 -2.87 6.97
CA GLY A 47 -5.02 -3.06 6.30
C GLY A 47 -4.61 -4.53 6.18
N GLY A 48 -4.92 -5.33 7.20
CA GLY A 48 -4.70 -6.77 7.24
C GLY A 48 -5.60 -7.57 6.30
N VAL A 49 -6.79 -7.05 5.94
CA VAL A 49 -7.72 -7.73 5.00
C VAL A 49 -7.07 -7.95 3.62
N THR A 50 -6.11 -7.10 3.25
CA THR A 50 -5.39 -7.22 1.99
C THR A 50 -4.33 -8.32 1.98
N THR A 51 -4.00 -8.89 3.15
CA THR A 51 -3.08 -10.04 3.27
C THR A 51 -3.77 -11.39 3.08
N SER A 52 -4.95 -11.42 2.46
CA SER A 52 -5.63 -12.68 2.16
C SER A 52 -4.77 -13.58 1.27
N THR A 53 -4.91 -14.90 1.45
CA THR A 53 -4.21 -15.95 0.68
C THR A 53 -4.38 -15.84 -0.83
N ILE A 54 -5.35 -15.05 -1.31
CA ILE A 54 -5.63 -14.84 -2.73
C ILE A 54 -5.06 -13.50 -3.23
N THR A 55 -5.24 -12.41 -2.48
CA THR A 55 -4.82 -11.07 -2.93
C THR A 55 -3.31 -10.89 -2.90
N VAL A 56 -2.61 -11.48 -1.92
CA VAL A 56 -1.15 -11.33 -1.81
C VAL A 56 -0.42 -11.95 -3.00
N PRO A 57 -0.65 -13.23 -3.37
CA PRO A 57 0.02 -13.82 -4.53
C PRO A 57 -0.31 -13.08 -5.83
N LEU A 58 -1.57 -12.64 -6.00
CA LEU A 58 -2.00 -11.93 -7.21
C LEU A 58 -1.28 -10.58 -7.38
N VAL A 59 -1.29 -9.74 -6.33
CA VAL A 59 -0.65 -8.42 -6.36
C VAL A 59 0.87 -8.56 -6.51
N THR A 60 1.46 -9.55 -5.85
CA THR A 60 2.89 -9.87 -5.96
C THR A 60 3.23 -10.33 -7.38
N ALA A 61 2.46 -11.24 -7.97
CA ALA A 61 2.66 -11.74 -9.32
C ALA A 61 2.56 -10.61 -10.36
N LEU A 62 1.60 -9.69 -10.20
CA LEU A 62 1.48 -8.50 -11.03
C LEU A 62 2.73 -7.61 -10.92
N GLY A 63 3.21 -7.37 -9.71
CA GLY A 63 4.40 -6.56 -9.45
C GLY A 63 5.68 -7.17 -9.99
N VAL A 64 5.90 -8.47 -9.73
CA VAL A 64 7.03 -9.25 -10.22
C VAL A 64 7.01 -9.31 -11.75
N GLY A 65 5.85 -9.58 -12.36
CA GLY A 65 5.71 -9.63 -13.82
C GLY A 65 6.04 -8.31 -14.49
N LEU A 66 5.51 -7.19 -13.95
CA LEU A 66 5.83 -5.86 -14.45
C LEU A 66 7.31 -5.52 -14.26
N ALA A 67 7.87 -5.72 -13.08
CA ALA A 67 9.28 -5.41 -12.81
C ALA A 67 10.25 -6.27 -13.64
N SER A 68 9.89 -7.53 -13.92
CA SER A 68 10.71 -8.44 -14.75
C SER A 68 10.78 -8.00 -16.22
N SER A 69 9.80 -7.22 -16.69
CA SER A 69 9.79 -6.65 -18.04
C SER A 69 10.67 -5.40 -18.19
N ILE A 70 11.18 -4.84 -17.07
CA ILE A 70 11.95 -3.59 -17.04
C ILE A 70 13.39 -3.87 -16.62
N ARG A 71 14.35 -3.58 -17.51
CA ARG A 71 15.79 -3.72 -17.22
C ARG A 71 16.21 -2.86 -16.02
N GLY A 72 16.98 -3.45 -15.12
CA GLY A 72 17.52 -2.77 -13.93
C GLY A 72 16.57 -2.69 -12.73
N ARG A 73 15.39 -3.33 -12.80
CA ARG A 73 14.48 -3.48 -11.66
C ARG A 73 14.72 -4.78 -10.92
N ASN A 74 14.41 -4.77 -9.63
CA ASN A 74 14.47 -5.95 -8.78
C ASN A 74 13.03 -6.44 -8.53
N PRO A 75 12.61 -7.55 -9.18
CA PRO A 75 11.24 -8.05 -9.08
C PRO A 75 10.80 -8.37 -7.66
N MET A 76 11.73 -8.80 -6.80
CA MET A 76 11.42 -9.10 -5.40
C MET A 76 11.07 -7.82 -4.63
N VAL A 77 11.90 -6.77 -4.75
CA VAL A 77 11.66 -5.51 -4.04
C VAL A 77 10.40 -4.82 -4.55
N ASP A 78 10.18 -4.84 -5.87
CA ASP A 78 9.04 -4.17 -6.49
C ASP A 78 7.73 -4.94 -6.31
N GLY A 79 7.78 -6.27 -6.35
CA GLY A 79 6.64 -7.16 -6.07
C GLY A 79 6.18 -7.07 -4.62
N PHE A 80 7.10 -7.16 -3.66
CA PHE A 80 6.76 -6.98 -2.24
C PHE A 80 6.31 -5.55 -1.92
N GLY A 81 6.88 -4.55 -2.59
CA GLY A 81 6.47 -3.16 -2.44
C GLY A 81 5.00 -2.91 -2.78
N LEU A 82 4.46 -3.63 -3.77
CA LEU A 82 3.04 -3.54 -4.13
C LEU A 82 2.09 -4.09 -3.08
N ILE A 83 2.51 -5.08 -2.29
CA ILE A 83 1.74 -5.60 -1.15
C ILE A 83 1.58 -4.50 -0.09
N ALA A 84 2.67 -3.80 0.23
CA ALA A 84 2.64 -2.72 1.21
C ALA A 84 1.65 -1.60 0.80
N PHE A 85 1.58 -1.27 -0.49
CA PHE A 85 0.58 -0.33 -1.00
C PHE A 85 -0.85 -0.85 -0.88
N ALA A 86 -1.06 -2.13 -1.18
CA ALA A 86 -2.36 -2.75 -1.01
C ALA A 86 -2.85 -2.60 0.45
N SER A 87 -1.97 -2.80 1.45
CA SER A 87 -2.31 -2.69 2.87
C SER A 87 -2.48 -1.26 3.38
N LEU A 88 -1.67 -0.31 2.94
CA LEU A 88 -1.77 1.09 3.39
C LEU A 88 -3.05 1.78 2.89
N THR A 89 -3.57 1.37 1.73
CA THR A 89 -4.72 2.01 1.10
C THR A 89 -6.00 1.95 1.93
N PRO A 90 -6.51 0.77 2.35
CA PRO A 90 -7.70 0.70 3.18
C PRO A 90 -7.50 1.38 4.53
N MET A 91 -6.32 1.32 5.14
CA MET A 91 -6.04 2.06 6.38
C MET A 91 -6.28 3.57 6.21
N ILE A 92 -5.69 4.16 5.17
CA ILE A 92 -5.84 5.60 4.86
C ILE A 92 -7.29 5.94 4.53
N PHE A 93 -7.97 5.11 3.74
CA PHE A 93 -9.36 5.33 3.35
C PHE A 93 -10.32 5.26 4.55
N VAL A 94 -10.15 4.27 5.43
CA VAL A 94 -11.00 4.11 6.62
C VAL A 94 -10.76 5.24 7.61
N MET A 95 -9.50 5.65 7.84
CA MET A 95 -9.21 6.83 8.68
C MET A 95 -9.78 8.11 8.07
N ALA A 96 -9.59 8.35 6.77
CA ALA A 96 -10.14 9.53 6.11
C ALA A 96 -11.67 9.56 6.19
N TYR A 97 -12.33 8.42 5.95
CA TYR A 97 -13.78 8.29 6.09
C TYR A 97 -14.23 8.61 7.51
N GLY A 98 -13.53 8.08 8.50
CA GLY A 98 -13.85 8.31 9.90
C GLY A 98 -13.59 9.69 10.45
N MET A 99 -12.72 10.47 9.80
CA MET A 99 -12.49 11.87 10.17
C MET A 99 -13.53 12.80 9.56
N ILE A 100 -14.19 12.40 8.46
CA ILE A 100 -15.25 13.19 7.81
C ILE A 100 -16.63 12.85 8.39
N GLY A 101 -16.82 11.59 8.81
CA GLY A 101 -18.08 11.06 9.35
C GLY A 101 -18.37 11.43 10.80
#